data_AF-A0A7X2ZS37-F1
#
_entry.id   AF-A0A7X2ZS37-F1
#
_cell.length_a   1.000
_cell.length_b   1.000
_cell.length_c   1.000
_cell.angle_alpha   90.00
_cell.angle_beta   90.00
_cell.angle_gamma   90.00
#
_symmetry.space_group_name_H-M   'P 1'
#
loop_
_entity.id
_entity.type
_entity.pdbx_description
1 polymer ?
#
loop_
_entity_poly.entity_id
_entity_poly.type
_entity_poly.pdbx_seq_one_letter_code
_entity_poly.pdbx_strand_id
1 'polypeptide(L)'
;MKLIDYFKLNKETIKFCLKLCGIIFTLIAAIISIAVTIKTGTKENPIYVFLIAVLFGNSLGLLIAFLGFVAGYLKAKSIFDFHDGIPKDLVKDLGIKIRPVKNDFRYNFMDFELVGVNRNSPLILRLSPSKKEVWITVPILFSHIENDTVKINQFNSKYKIRDIQINGLGIFTSTNLNKWKRLSEVKIMEKIAELYKIAEDENITIF
;
A
#
# COMPACT_ATOMS: atom_id res chain seq x y z
N MET A 1 7.23 -10.55 9.65
CA MET A 1 6.60 -11.56 8.75
C MET A 1 7.65 -12.35 7.97
N LYS A 2 7.55 -13.69 7.89
CA LYS A 2 8.46 -14.51 7.08
C LYS A 2 8.06 -14.50 5.60
N LEU A 3 9.03 -14.61 4.70
CA LEU A 3 8.82 -14.62 3.24
C LEU A 3 7.86 -15.76 2.81
N ILE A 4 8.00 -16.93 3.43
CA ILE A 4 7.19 -18.12 3.15
C ILE A 4 5.70 -17.87 3.44
N ASP A 5 5.40 -17.16 4.54
CA ASP A 5 4.02 -16.83 4.89
C ASP A 5 3.43 -15.84 3.90
N TYR A 6 4.23 -14.86 3.44
CA TYR A 6 3.81 -13.91 2.43
C TYR A 6 3.58 -14.57 1.07
N PHE A 7 4.43 -15.53 0.69
CA PHE A 7 4.25 -16.34 -0.51
C PHE A 7 2.94 -17.14 -0.47
N LYS A 8 2.62 -17.78 0.66
CA LYS A 8 1.37 -18.55 0.81
C LYS A 8 0.13 -17.69 0.59
N LEU A 9 0.14 -16.45 1.07
CA LEU A 9 -0.98 -15.50 0.89
C LEU A 9 -1.12 -14.99 -0.54
N ASN A 10 -0.05 -15.03 -1.34
CA ASN A 10 0.00 -14.47 -2.70
C ASN A 10 0.11 -15.54 -3.80
N LYS A 11 -0.06 -16.82 -3.46
CA LYS A 11 0.13 -17.94 -4.40
C LYS A 11 -0.76 -17.81 -5.64
N GLU A 12 -2.02 -17.42 -5.46
CA GLU A 12 -2.96 -17.28 -6.56
C GLU A 12 -2.64 -16.05 -7.44
N THR A 13 -2.25 -14.93 -6.84
CA THR A 13 -1.75 -13.74 -7.55
C THR A 13 -0.54 -14.09 -8.41
N ILE A 14 0.44 -14.80 -7.86
CA ILE A 14 1.65 -15.21 -8.58
C ILE A 14 1.29 -16.09 -9.78
N LYS A 15 0.46 -17.11 -9.58
CA LYS A 15 0.00 -17.97 -10.68
C LYS A 15 -0.72 -17.17 -11.76
N PHE A 16 -1.58 -16.25 -11.36
CA PHE A 16 -2.33 -15.42 -12.30
C PHE A 16 -1.42 -14.48 -13.09
N CYS A 17 -0.47 -13.79 -12.44
CA CYS A 17 0.53 -12.97 -13.10
C CYS A 17 1.37 -13.78 -14.09
N LEU A 18 1.86 -14.97 -13.70
CA LEU A 18 2.63 -15.83 -14.60
C LEU A 18 1.81 -16.29 -15.80
N LYS A 19 0.52 -16.61 -15.60
CA LYS A 19 -0.38 -17.00 -16.70
C LYS A 19 -0.61 -15.84 -17.67
N LEU A 20 -0.87 -14.63 -17.16
CA LEU A 20 -1.03 -13.44 -18.00
C LEU A 20 0.23 -13.11 -18.77
N CYS A 21 1.40 -13.13 -18.09
CA CYS A 21 2.68 -12.93 -18.75
C CYS A 21 2.90 -13.96 -19.85
N GLY A 22 2.66 -15.24 -19.58
CA GLY A 22 2.78 -16.30 -20.59
C GLY A 22 1.92 -16.01 -21.83
N ILE A 23 0.63 -15.70 -21.64
CA ILE A 23 -0.27 -15.37 -22.76
C ILE A 23 0.23 -14.17 -23.56
N ILE A 24 0.58 -13.07 -22.90
CA ILE A 24 1.03 -11.83 -23.55
C ILE A 24 2.32 -12.07 -24.34
N PHE A 25 3.30 -12.73 -23.73
CA PHE A 25 4.59 -12.94 -24.35
C PHE A 25 4.56 -14.00 -25.44
N THR A 26 3.73 -15.05 -25.32
CA THR A 26 3.51 -15.99 -26.43
C THR A 26 2.86 -15.28 -27.63
N LEU A 27 1.92 -14.37 -27.41
CA LEU A 27 1.30 -13.60 -28.49
C LEU A 27 2.33 -12.68 -29.18
N ILE A 28 3.14 -11.96 -28.41
CA ILE A 28 4.23 -11.12 -28.94
C ILE A 28 5.22 -11.98 -29.73
N ALA A 29 5.63 -13.13 -29.20
CA ALA A 29 6.54 -14.06 -29.85
C ALA A 29 5.99 -14.58 -31.20
N ALA A 30 4.70 -14.91 -31.26
CA ALA A 30 4.04 -15.32 -32.49
C ALA A 30 4.08 -14.22 -33.56
N ILE A 31 3.77 -12.97 -33.18
CA ILE A 31 3.81 -11.81 -34.10
C ILE A 31 5.24 -11.59 -34.63
N ILE A 32 6.24 -11.64 -33.76
CA ILE A 32 7.65 -11.49 -34.16
C ILE A 32 8.06 -12.60 -35.12
N SER A 33 7.72 -13.86 -34.83
CA SER A 33 8.03 -15.01 -35.69
C SER A 33 7.42 -14.86 -37.10
N ILE A 34 6.15 -14.44 -37.18
CA ILE A 34 5.48 -14.16 -38.47
C ILE A 34 6.19 -13.02 -39.21
N ALA A 35 6.51 -11.91 -38.53
CA ALA A 35 7.17 -10.76 -39.14
C ALA A 35 8.58 -11.10 -39.67
N VAL A 36 9.36 -11.89 -38.92
CA VAL A 36 10.68 -12.37 -39.36
C VAL A 36 10.56 -13.28 -40.58
N THR A 37 9.58 -14.18 -40.59
CA THR A 37 9.32 -15.08 -41.73
C THR A 37 8.98 -14.30 -42.99
N ILE A 38 8.13 -13.26 -42.88
CA ILE A 38 7.78 -12.39 -44.01
C ILE A 38 9.01 -11.62 -44.52
N LYS A 39 9.86 -11.12 -43.62
CA LYS A 39 11.00 -10.25 -43.98
C LYS A 39 12.22 -11.01 -44.51
N THR A 40 12.51 -12.18 -43.95
CA THR A 40 13.76 -12.93 -44.23
C THR A 40 13.55 -14.18 -45.07
N GLY A 41 12.30 -14.55 -45.35
CA GLY A 41 11.96 -15.83 -45.98
C GLY A 41 12.31 -17.00 -45.08
N THR A 42 12.79 -18.11 -45.67
CA THR A 42 13.15 -19.34 -44.95
C THR A 42 14.60 -19.38 -44.45
N LYS A 43 15.34 -18.27 -44.50
CA LYS A 43 16.77 -18.24 -44.14
C LYS A 43 17.03 -18.58 -42.67
N GLU A 44 16.12 -18.18 -41.78
CA GLU A 44 16.12 -18.61 -40.39
C GLU A 44 14.92 -19.53 -40.14
N ASN A 45 15.11 -20.58 -39.34
CA ASN A 45 14.04 -21.50 -38.99
C ASN A 45 13.04 -20.79 -38.05
N PRO A 46 11.79 -20.53 -38.48
CA PRO A 46 10.82 -19.74 -37.70
C PRO A 46 10.50 -20.34 -36.33
N ILE A 47 10.67 -21.66 -36.19
CA ILE A 47 10.47 -22.39 -34.93
C ILE A 47 11.52 -21.98 -33.90
N TYR A 48 12.79 -21.81 -34.31
CA TYR A 48 13.86 -21.38 -33.40
C TYR A 48 13.62 -19.94 -32.93
N VAL A 49 13.23 -19.05 -33.84
CA VAL A 49 12.87 -17.65 -33.50
C VAL A 49 11.70 -17.61 -32.52
N PHE A 50 10.67 -18.43 -32.75
CA PHE A 50 9.53 -18.54 -31.85
C PHE A 50 9.94 -19.06 -30.46
N LEU A 51 10.74 -20.14 -30.39
CA LEU A 51 11.20 -20.72 -29.12
C LEU A 51 12.03 -19.71 -28.31
N ILE A 52 12.97 -19.01 -28.95
CA ILE A 52 13.79 -17.99 -28.29
C ILE A 52 12.90 -16.85 -27.76
N ALA A 53 11.94 -16.38 -28.57
CA ALA A 53 11.03 -15.30 -28.18
C ALA A 53 10.12 -15.71 -27.01
N VAL A 54 9.60 -16.95 -27.02
CA VAL A 54 8.80 -17.50 -25.92
C VAL A 54 9.63 -17.65 -24.63
N LEU A 55 10.85 -18.18 -24.72
CA LEU A 55 11.74 -18.32 -23.57
C LEU A 55 12.11 -16.96 -22.97
N PHE A 56 12.44 -15.99 -23.82
CA PHE A 56 12.78 -14.63 -23.39
C PHE A 56 11.59 -13.95 -22.72
N GLY A 57 10.41 -14.02 -23.36
CA GLY A 57 9.20 -13.41 -22.82
C GLY A 57 8.73 -14.04 -21.50
N ASN A 58 8.77 -15.38 -21.39
CA ASN A 58 8.47 -16.05 -20.13
C ASN A 58 9.47 -15.69 -19.02
N SER A 59 10.77 -15.58 -19.35
CA SER A 59 11.80 -15.16 -18.40
C SER A 59 11.58 -13.72 -17.91
N LEU A 60 11.20 -12.82 -18.82
CA LEU A 60 10.88 -11.43 -18.48
C LEU A 60 9.60 -11.34 -17.63
N GLY A 61 8.58 -12.13 -17.96
CA GLY A 61 7.35 -12.23 -17.17
C GLY A 61 7.60 -12.74 -15.75
N LEU A 62 8.44 -13.77 -15.61
CA LEU A 62 8.88 -14.28 -14.31
C LEU A 62 9.63 -13.20 -13.52
N LEU A 63 10.52 -12.44 -14.18
CA LEU A 63 11.27 -11.36 -13.56
C LEU A 63 10.32 -10.25 -13.04
N ILE A 64 9.34 -9.83 -13.84
CA ILE A 64 8.34 -8.82 -13.44
C ILE A 64 7.53 -9.31 -12.24
N ALA A 65 7.03 -10.55 -12.29
CA ALA A 65 6.27 -11.15 -11.20
C ALA A 65 7.11 -11.25 -9.92
N PHE A 66 8.38 -11.63 -10.04
CA PHE A 66 9.32 -11.70 -8.94
C PHE A 66 9.60 -10.32 -8.32
N LEU A 67 9.85 -9.29 -9.14
CA LEU A 67 10.05 -7.91 -8.67
C LEU A 67 8.81 -7.39 -7.94
N GLY A 68 7.61 -7.63 -8.49
CA GLY A 68 6.35 -7.28 -7.84
C GLY A 68 6.18 -7.97 -6.48
N PHE A 69 6.48 -9.26 -6.42
CA PHE A 69 6.43 -10.05 -5.19
C PHE A 69 7.40 -9.52 -4.13
N VAL A 70 8.66 -9.26 -4.51
CA VAL A 70 9.69 -8.72 -3.59
C VAL A 70 9.29 -7.33 -3.10
N ALA A 71 8.81 -6.46 -3.98
CA ALA A 71 8.36 -5.12 -3.61
C ALA A 71 7.19 -5.19 -2.60
N GLY A 72 6.20 -6.04 -2.86
CA GLY A 72 5.08 -6.30 -1.94
C GLY A 72 5.55 -6.86 -0.60
N TYR A 73 6.45 -7.84 -0.62
CA TYR A 73 7.02 -8.42 0.59
C TYR A 73 7.75 -7.39 1.44
N LEU A 74 8.57 -6.53 0.83
CA LEU A 74 9.30 -5.47 1.55
C LEU A 74 8.36 -4.41 2.14
N LYS A 75 7.21 -4.16 1.51
CA LYS A 75 6.16 -3.31 2.08
C LYS A 75 5.51 -3.98 3.28
N ALA A 76 5.02 -5.21 3.10
CA ALA A 76 4.38 -6.00 4.16
C ALA A 76 5.33 -6.16 5.36
N LYS A 77 6.56 -6.61 5.14
CA LYS A 77 7.57 -6.75 6.18
C LYS A 77 7.78 -5.46 6.96
N SER A 78 7.89 -4.32 6.27
CA SER A 78 8.05 -3.01 6.92
C SER A 78 6.90 -2.64 7.86
N ILE A 79 5.66 -3.06 7.54
CA ILE A 79 4.47 -2.81 8.37
C ILE A 79 4.48 -3.71 9.60
N PHE A 80 4.80 -4.99 9.42
CA PHE A 80 4.95 -5.93 10.53
C PHE A 80 6.08 -5.51 11.47
N ASP A 81 7.26 -5.17 10.93
CA ASP A 81 8.40 -4.72 11.73
C ASP A 81 8.08 -3.39 12.46
N PHE A 82 7.26 -2.51 11.84
CA PHE A 82 6.78 -1.30 12.50
C PHE A 82 5.82 -1.62 13.65
N HIS A 83 4.84 -2.50 13.43
CA HIS A 83 3.91 -2.97 14.45
C HIS A 83 4.63 -3.59 15.65
N ASP A 84 5.61 -4.45 15.40
CA ASP A 84 6.39 -5.13 16.44
C ASP A 84 7.26 -4.14 17.25
N GLY A 85 7.52 -2.95 16.70
CA GLY A 85 8.20 -1.84 17.38
C GLY A 85 7.28 -0.94 18.20
N ILE A 86 5.96 -1.13 18.17
CA ILE A 86 5.01 -0.35 18.97
C ILE A 86 4.96 -0.94 20.39
N PRO A 87 4.99 -0.11 21.47
CA PRO A 87 4.83 -0.60 22.83
C PRO A 87 3.57 -1.46 23.00
N LYS A 88 3.70 -2.62 23.66
CA LYS A 88 2.60 -3.60 23.79
C LYS A 88 1.36 -3.04 24.49
N ASP A 89 1.57 -2.17 25.47
CA ASP A 89 0.49 -1.51 26.21
C ASP A 89 -0.31 -0.60 25.26
N LEU A 90 0.38 0.22 24.45
CA LEU A 90 -0.25 1.04 23.41
C LEU A 90 -0.98 0.20 22.35
N VAL A 91 -0.44 -0.95 21.94
CA VAL A 91 -1.12 -1.88 21.01
C VAL A 91 -2.42 -2.38 21.61
N LYS A 92 -2.41 -2.71 22.90
CA LYS A 92 -3.59 -3.20 23.62
C LYS A 92 -4.62 -2.09 23.82
N ASP A 93 -4.17 -0.90 24.24
CA ASP A 93 -5.02 0.23 24.59
C ASP A 93 -5.63 0.90 23.37
N LEU A 94 -4.93 0.94 22.23
CA LEU A 94 -5.49 1.43 20.97
C LEU A 94 -6.12 0.31 20.11
N GLY A 95 -6.04 -0.95 20.55
CA GLY A 95 -6.53 -2.10 19.78
C GLY A 95 -5.88 -2.21 18.40
N ILE A 96 -4.58 -1.92 18.29
CA ILE A 96 -3.85 -1.89 17.03
C ILE A 96 -3.76 -3.31 16.46
N LYS A 97 -4.20 -3.48 15.21
CA LYS A 97 -4.16 -4.73 14.48
C LYS A 97 -3.62 -4.50 13.07
N ILE A 98 -2.90 -5.49 12.56
CA ILE A 98 -2.55 -5.57 11.14
C ILE A 98 -3.77 -6.11 10.39
N ARG A 99 -4.26 -5.37 9.40
CA ARG A 99 -5.30 -5.86 8.48
C ARG A 99 -4.81 -5.83 7.03
N PRO A 100 -5.26 -6.76 6.17
CA PRO A 100 -5.02 -6.64 4.73
C PRO A 100 -5.79 -5.43 4.20
N VAL A 101 -5.14 -4.67 3.30
CA VAL A 101 -5.83 -3.65 2.51
C VAL A 101 -6.76 -4.37 1.53
N LYS A 102 -8.01 -3.90 1.41
CA LYS A 102 -8.96 -4.45 0.44
C LYS A 102 -8.50 -4.11 -0.99
N ASN A 103 -7.65 -4.95 -1.55
CA ASN A 103 -7.24 -4.91 -2.95
C ASN A 103 -7.77 -6.16 -3.67
N ASP A 104 -8.03 -6.07 -4.98
CA ASP A 104 -8.32 -7.28 -5.77
C ASP A 104 -7.07 -8.17 -5.81
N PHE A 105 -7.09 -9.25 -5.02
CA PHE A 105 -5.98 -10.20 -4.88
C PHE A 105 -5.59 -10.87 -6.21
N ARG A 106 -6.44 -10.81 -7.24
CA ARG A 106 -6.09 -11.37 -8.56
C ARG A 106 -5.00 -10.56 -9.26
N TYR A 107 -5.00 -9.25 -9.07
CA TYR A 107 -4.13 -8.34 -9.82
C TYR A 107 -3.05 -7.70 -8.96
N ASN A 108 -3.21 -7.71 -7.64
CA ASN A 108 -2.31 -7.05 -6.71
C ASN A 108 -1.79 -8.02 -5.65
N PHE A 109 -0.49 -7.90 -5.36
CA PHE A 109 0.09 -8.51 -4.18
C PHE A 109 -0.55 -7.92 -2.92
N MET A 110 -0.73 -8.75 -1.90
CA MET A 110 -1.36 -8.39 -0.64
C MET A 110 -0.56 -7.29 0.06
N ASP A 111 -1.24 -6.17 0.31
CA ASP A 111 -0.75 -5.07 1.13
C ASP A 111 -1.44 -5.11 2.50
N PHE A 112 -0.81 -4.50 3.49
CA PHE A 112 -1.29 -4.46 4.87
C PHE A 112 -1.34 -3.02 5.38
N GLU A 113 -2.11 -2.79 6.43
CA GLU A 113 -2.12 -1.53 7.18
C GLU A 113 -2.35 -1.79 8.66
N LEU A 114 -1.94 -0.83 9.52
CA LEU A 114 -2.22 -0.88 10.94
C LEU A 114 -3.47 -0.06 11.25
N VAL A 115 -4.37 -0.66 12.03
CA VAL A 115 -5.62 -0.03 12.41
C VAL A 115 -5.82 -0.19 13.89
N GLY A 116 -5.98 0.92 14.58
CA GLY A 116 -6.42 0.96 15.96
C GLY A 116 -7.94 0.86 16.01
N VAL A 117 -8.44 -0.14 16.73
CA VAL A 117 -9.88 -0.33 16.97
C VAL A 117 -10.07 -0.39 18.48
N ASN A 118 -10.07 0.76 19.15
CA ASN A 118 -10.66 0.86 20.49
C ASN A 118 -12.07 1.47 20.41
N ARG A 119 -12.92 1.06 21.35
CA ARG A 119 -14.40 1.00 21.30
C ARG A 119 -15.15 2.31 21.08
N ASN A 120 -14.47 3.47 21.15
CA ASN A 120 -15.13 4.77 21.08
C ASN A 120 -14.75 5.58 19.85
N SER A 121 -13.65 5.26 19.16
CA SER A 121 -13.27 5.98 17.94
C SER A 121 -12.23 5.20 17.11
N PRO A 122 -12.44 5.06 15.80
CA PRO A 122 -11.48 4.41 14.90
C PRO A 122 -10.23 5.27 14.72
N LEU A 123 -9.09 4.58 14.59
CA LEU A 123 -7.80 5.20 14.29
C LEU A 123 -7.07 4.41 13.20
N ILE A 124 -6.44 5.11 12.27
CA ILE A 124 -5.59 4.51 11.25
C ILE A 124 -4.15 4.98 11.49
N LEU A 125 -3.23 4.02 11.64
CA LEU A 125 -1.79 4.27 11.74
C LEU A 125 -1.13 3.77 10.47
N ARG A 126 -0.47 4.67 9.74
CA ARG A 126 0.22 4.31 8.48
C ARG A 126 1.64 4.83 8.48
N LEU A 127 2.51 4.13 7.76
CA LEU A 127 3.79 4.70 7.37
C LEU A 127 3.58 5.52 6.10
N SER A 128 4.23 6.67 6.01
CA SER A 128 4.25 7.44 4.76
C SER A 128 4.84 6.60 3.61
N PRO A 129 4.53 6.91 2.34
CA PRO A 129 5.11 6.20 1.20
C PRO A 129 6.65 6.20 1.20
N SER A 130 7.26 7.27 1.73
CA SER A 130 8.71 7.40 1.89
C SER A 130 9.27 6.61 3.09
N LYS A 131 8.41 6.02 3.92
CA LYS A 131 8.72 5.28 5.16
C LYS A 131 9.50 6.11 6.20
N LYS A 132 9.47 7.44 6.08
CA LYS A 132 10.16 8.36 6.99
C LYS A 132 9.25 8.91 8.07
N GLU A 133 7.94 8.76 7.94
CA GLU A 133 6.95 9.33 8.84
C GLU A 133 5.90 8.30 9.19
N VAL A 134 5.34 8.46 10.38
CA VAL A 134 4.13 7.80 10.87
C VAL A 134 3.01 8.81 10.74
N TRP A 135 1.96 8.41 10.04
CA TRP A 135 0.71 9.15 9.91
C TRP A 135 -0.30 8.57 10.88
N ILE A 136 -0.89 9.46 11.67
CA ILE A 136 -1.95 9.15 12.62
C ILE A 136 -3.20 9.79 12.07
N THR A 137 -4.20 8.99 11.69
CA THR A 137 -5.42 9.47 11.03
C THR A 137 -6.64 9.10 11.83
N VAL A 138 -7.46 10.10 12.15
CA VAL A 138 -8.83 9.93 12.65
C VAL A 138 -9.76 9.99 11.44
N PRO A 139 -10.43 8.89 11.06
CA PRO A 139 -11.27 8.85 9.88
C PRO A 139 -12.58 9.59 10.11
N ILE A 140 -13.05 10.29 9.08
CA ILE A 140 -14.22 11.17 9.16
C ILE A 140 -15.24 10.81 8.08
N LEU A 141 -16.50 11.15 8.32
CA LEU A 141 -17.56 11.11 7.32
C LEU A 141 -17.50 12.35 6.43
N PHE A 142 -16.96 12.16 5.22
CA PHE A 142 -16.86 13.21 4.20
C PHE A 142 -18.21 13.70 3.67
N SER A 143 -19.29 12.94 3.88
CA SER A 143 -20.65 13.31 3.42
C SER A 143 -21.16 14.64 4.00
N HIS A 144 -20.53 15.19 5.04
CA HIS A 144 -20.90 16.47 5.65
C HIS A 144 -20.00 17.66 5.23
N ILE A 145 -18.95 17.41 4.43
CA ILE A 145 -18.08 18.47 3.91
C ILE A 145 -18.58 18.86 2.52
N GLU A 146 -19.82 19.37 2.44
CA GLU A 146 -20.31 19.96 1.19
C GLU A 146 -19.42 21.15 0.80
N ASN A 147 -18.89 21.14 -0.44
CA ASN A 147 -17.84 21.97 -1.03
C ASN A 147 -16.39 21.67 -0.58
N ASP A 148 -15.92 20.47 -0.96
CA ASP A 148 -14.69 19.82 -0.50
C ASP A 148 -13.41 20.66 -0.65
N THR A 149 -13.10 21.24 -1.80
CA THR A 149 -11.73 21.78 -2.01
C THR A 149 -11.45 23.05 -1.20
N VAL A 150 -12.43 23.96 -1.10
CA VAL A 150 -12.24 25.24 -0.42
C VAL A 150 -12.15 25.05 1.11
N LYS A 151 -13.05 24.23 1.68
CA LYS A 151 -13.02 23.90 3.12
C LYS A 151 -11.77 23.12 3.49
N ILE A 152 -11.36 22.14 2.67
CA ILE A 152 -10.10 21.41 2.88
C ILE A 152 -8.91 22.37 2.87
N ASN A 153 -8.84 23.29 1.90
CA ASN A 153 -7.76 24.27 1.82
C ASN A 153 -7.76 25.25 2.99
N GLN A 154 -8.93 25.70 3.45
CA GLN A 154 -9.08 26.56 4.62
C GLN A 154 -8.62 25.83 5.89
N PHE A 155 -9.06 24.60 6.11
CA PHE A 155 -8.63 23.76 7.21
C PHE A 155 -7.10 23.55 7.17
N ASN A 156 -6.56 23.10 6.04
CA ASN A 156 -5.13 22.85 5.88
C ASN A 156 -4.30 24.12 6.07
N SER A 157 -4.83 25.29 5.69
CA SER A 157 -4.15 26.58 5.94
C SER A 157 -4.19 26.96 7.42
N LYS A 158 -5.34 26.79 8.09
CA LYS A 158 -5.55 27.09 9.52
C LYS A 158 -4.65 26.22 10.40
N TYR A 159 -4.51 24.93 10.09
CA TYR A 159 -3.79 23.97 10.92
C TYR A 159 -2.37 23.65 10.44
N LYS A 160 -1.87 24.34 9.40
CA LYS A 160 -0.53 24.13 8.82
C LYS A 160 0.60 24.15 9.84
N ILE A 161 0.55 25.10 10.79
CA ILE A 161 1.60 25.28 11.82
C ILE A 161 1.69 24.07 12.76
N ARG A 162 0.57 23.37 12.96
CA ARG A 162 0.48 22.20 13.86
C ARG A 162 0.79 20.88 13.15
N ASP A 163 1.12 20.91 11.86
CA ASP A 163 1.30 19.73 11.02
C ASP A 163 0.07 18.80 11.06
N ILE A 164 -1.11 19.41 10.94
CA ILE A 164 -2.40 18.72 10.90
C ILE A 164 -3.09 19.08 9.59
N GLN A 165 -3.59 18.05 8.90
CA GLN A 165 -4.19 18.16 7.59
C GLN A 165 -5.46 17.30 7.51
N ILE A 166 -6.33 17.65 6.58
CA ILE A 166 -7.51 16.87 6.23
C ILE A 166 -7.40 16.40 4.78
N ASN A 167 -7.72 15.13 4.54
CA ASN A 167 -7.77 14.53 3.21
C ASN A 167 -8.90 13.49 3.16
N GLY A 168 -9.18 12.91 1.99
CA GLY A 168 -10.29 11.95 1.79
C GLY A 168 -10.32 10.69 2.67
N LEU A 169 -9.35 10.52 3.59
CA LEU A 169 -9.36 9.46 4.61
C LEU A 169 -9.72 9.97 6.01
N GLY A 170 -9.49 11.25 6.32
CA GLY A 170 -9.64 11.78 7.67
C GLY A 170 -8.79 13.01 7.97
N ILE A 171 -8.79 13.39 9.24
CA ILE A 171 -7.86 14.36 9.81
C ILE A 171 -6.63 13.60 10.26
N PHE A 172 -5.45 14.05 9.86
CA PHE A 172 -4.21 13.37 10.20
C PHE A 172 -3.09 14.31 10.59
N THR A 173 -2.19 13.81 11.44
CA THR A 173 -0.89 14.41 11.72
C THR A 173 0.23 13.47 11.31
N SER A 174 1.38 14.03 10.98
CA SER A 174 2.58 13.27 10.67
C SER A 174 3.60 13.36 11.81
N THR A 175 4.45 12.35 11.96
CA THR A 175 5.61 12.42 12.83
C THR A 175 6.74 11.60 12.23
N ASN A 176 7.93 12.18 12.15
CA ASN A 176 9.12 11.46 11.69
C ASN A 176 9.30 10.14 12.46
N LEU A 177 9.58 9.05 11.76
CA LEU A 177 9.68 7.69 12.32
C LEU A 177 10.73 7.57 13.43
N ASN A 178 11.87 8.27 13.32
CA ASN A 178 12.90 8.26 14.36
C ASN A 178 12.44 9.02 15.61
N LYS A 179 11.66 10.09 15.44
CA LYS A 179 11.03 10.82 16.54
C LYS A 179 9.92 9.98 17.18
N TRP A 180 9.10 9.33 16.37
CA TRP A 180 8.02 8.43 16.79
C TRP A 180 8.53 7.34 17.74
N LYS A 181 9.62 6.66 17.38
CA LYS A 181 10.26 5.62 18.20
C LYS A 181 10.71 6.11 19.59
N ARG A 182 10.82 7.43 19.79
CA ARG A 182 11.24 8.07 21.05
C ARG A 182 10.08 8.75 21.78
N LEU A 183 8.87 8.75 21.24
CA LEU A 183 7.71 9.32 21.91
C LEU A 183 7.27 8.39 23.04
N SER A 184 6.91 8.98 24.17
CA SER A 184 6.17 8.28 25.20
C SER A 184 4.73 8.05 24.74
N GLU A 185 4.08 7.05 25.32
CA GLU A 185 2.67 6.78 25.14
C GLU A 185 1.80 8.01 25.38
N VAL A 186 2.07 8.75 26.47
CA VAL A 186 1.36 10.01 26.80
C VAL A 186 1.40 11.00 25.63
N LYS A 187 2.56 11.18 24.99
CA LYS A 187 2.69 12.10 23.84
C LYS A 187 1.95 11.61 22.59
N ILE A 188 1.85 10.29 22.42
CA ILE A 188 1.08 9.71 21.31
C ILE A 188 -0.41 9.94 21.56
N MET A 189 -0.88 9.71 22.79
CA MET A 189 -2.26 9.96 23.19
C MET A 189 -2.63 11.45 23.12
N GLU A 190 -1.73 12.36 23.51
CA GLU A 190 -1.92 13.81 23.33
C GLU A 190 -2.15 14.19 21.87
N LYS A 191 -1.35 13.62 20.94
CA LYS A 191 -1.53 13.84 19.50
C LYS A 191 -2.87 13.32 19.00
N ILE A 192 -3.28 12.14 19.47
CA ILE A 192 -4.56 11.54 19.09
C ILE A 192 -5.72 12.40 19.61
N ALA A 193 -5.66 12.80 20.89
CA ALA A 193 -6.67 13.67 21.50
C ALA A 193 -6.77 15.03 20.81
N GLU A 194 -5.65 15.61 20.35
CA GLU A 194 -5.66 16.84 19.56
C GLU A 194 -6.44 16.68 18.25
N LEU A 195 -6.28 15.55 17.54
CA LEU A 195 -7.03 15.28 16.30
C LEU A 195 -8.55 15.17 16.58
N TYR A 196 -8.94 14.48 17.65
CA TYR A 196 -10.34 14.38 18.06
C TYR A 196 -10.93 15.73 18.44
N LYS A 197 -10.19 16.54 19.21
CA LYS A 197 -10.61 17.88 19.59
C LYS A 197 -10.80 18.78 18.38
N ILE A 198 -9.90 18.72 17.39
CA ILE A 198 -10.04 19.51 16.17
C ILE A 198 -11.25 19.06 15.36
N ALA A 199 -11.53 17.76 15.29
CA ALA A 199 -12.73 17.27 14.64
C ALA A 199 -14.00 17.84 15.30
N GLU A 200 -14.05 17.87 16.63
CA GLU A 200 -15.15 18.45 17.40
C GLU A 200 -15.28 19.97 17.18
N ASP A 201 -14.17 20.71 17.31
CA ASP A 201 -14.12 22.17 17.10
C ASP A 201 -14.60 22.59 15.69
N GLU A 202 -14.35 21.74 14.69
CA GLU A 202 -14.74 21.96 13.29
C GLU A 202 -16.09 21.31 12.93
N ASN A 203 -16.81 20.73 13.89
CA ASN A 203 -18.06 19.99 13.69
C ASN A 203 -17.94 18.88 12.62
N ILE A 204 -16.82 18.18 12.58
CA ILE A 204 -16.54 17.09 11.65
C ILE A 204 -16.95 15.76 12.30
N THR A 205 -17.87 15.04 11.66
CA THR A 205 -18.31 13.72 12.12
C THR A 205 -17.23 12.67 11.92
N ILE A 206 -16.90 11.93 12.97
CA ILE A 206 -15.93 10.84 12.98
C ILE A 206 -16.65 9.51 12.71
N PHE A 207 -15.98 8.59 11.99
CA PHE A 207 -16.51 7.25 11.71
C PHE A 207 -16.53 6.33 12.94
#